data_AF-A0A7C2PW57-F1
#
_entry.id   AF-A0A7C2PW57-F1
#
_cell.length_a   1.000
_cell.length_b   1.000
_cell.length_c   1.000
_cell.angle_alpha   90.00
_cell.angle_beta   90.00
_cell.angle_gamma   90.00
#
_symmetry.space_group_name_H-M   'P 1'
#
loop_
_entity.id
_entity.type
_entity.pdbx_description
1 polymer ?
#
loop_
_entity_poly.entity_id
_entity_poly.type
_entity_poly.pdbx_seq_one_letter_code
_entity_poly.pdbx_strand_id
1 'polypeptide(L)'
;MHADALRRWRWREGQAYSAPLRCRRDQWYLVRATTGPDDPPPAVIRVQFLRDGWPLEQRGVGLASARQDERGAERLGWMLTPDQATHVRLEAPRGGDGQRLRIVWHAVEEHDAVCHPLARVPRWSAYLPAQPIERIMLPAPLEPLADWLAGCQTRILSAVPSRSQLARAACGGACIVDSVWVDQLGLTLQDLQKLADEAWVLIDLPTLAVLLRRCRVESELAEFRSPHSIVCARVEYADAATRGFALQDTFPYGTVGPDGAFQMRVLRATRGWRRYGERTGFHLLLSSQTPWQRRCGDVLATFRAGQRGRLVASDAPWLAAGVLGRPIAPRLARHLVRMQLGRPLSDEVQYWTGSHETDVLVRDIAEMPRRYPPLRAVRWASGERGVAALGLMLPATGAGRASRPPRWLIIDTGRIDAAARQPGVAPEPMMIFMKWLAREVRETRPLAHRLADTSVTWRFRTAAGLRYTVLYEAAPPARGALERSVRLTADDAPQGILGDGSLQAQAALTHRLRACLKSGRAAADV
;
A
#
# COMPACT_ATOMS: atom_id res chain seq x y z
N MET A 1 7.22 -33.74 -4.36
CA MET A 1 7.23 -32.96 -3.10
C MET A 1 5.85 -32.32 -2.98
N HIS A 2 5.10 -32.70 -1.95
CA HIS A 2 3.63 -32.76 -1.98
C HIS A 2 2.92 -31.42 -2.20
N ALA A 3 1.93 -31.46 -3.09
CA ALA A 3 0.91 -30.44 -3.29
C ALA A 3 0.36 -29.91 -1.96
N ASP A 4 0.32 -28.59 -1.83
CA ASP A 4 -0.49 -27.87 -0.85
C ASP A 4 -1.91 -28.44 -0.87
N ALA A 5 -2.22 -29.28 0.13
CA ALA A 5 -3.52 -29.91 0.19
C ALA A 5 -4.54 -28.82 0.51
N LEU A 6 -5.36 -28.48 -0.49
CA LEU A 6 -6.67 -27.84 -0.39
C LEU A 6 -7.55 -28.62 0.61
N ARG A 7 -7.29 -28.52 1.90
CA ARG A 7 -8.09 -29.19 2.92
C ARG A 7 -9.33 -28.35 3.15
N ARG A 8 -10.48 -28.90 2.76
CA ARG A 8 -11.78 -28.31 3.10
C ARG A 8 -11.94 -28.35 4.62
N TRP A 9 -12.12 -27.17 5.21
CA TRP A 9 -12.53 -27.04 6.58
C TRP A 9 -13.92 -27.68 6.76
N ARG A 10 -14.06 -28.51 7.78
CA ARG A 10 -15.34 -29.17 8.11
C ARG A 10 -15.69 -28.82 9.54
N TRP A 11 -16.92 -28.34 9.73
CA TRP A 11 -17.57 -28.21 11.02
C TRP A 11 -18.49 -29.41 11.20
N ARG A 12 -18.48 -30.02 12.39
CA ARG A 12 -19.58 -30.92 12.76
C ARG A 12 -20.74 -30.07 13.25
N GLU A 13 -21.96 -30.57 13.08
CA GLU A 13 -23.16 -29.90 13.56
C GLU A 13 -23.02 -29.52 15.05
N GLY A 14 -23.39 -28.28 15.39
CA GLY A 14 -23.28 -27.75 16.76
C GLY A 14 -21.86 -27.41 17.25
N GLN A 15 -20.80 -27.64 16.47
CA GLN A 15 -19.43 -27.30 16.91
C GLN A 15 -19.08 -25.83 16.63
N ALA A 16 -18.59 -25.14 17.66
CA ALA A 16 -18.10 -23.77 17.55
C ALA A 16 -16.81 -23.64 16.72
N TYR A 17 -16.07 -24.73 16.53
CA TYR A 17 -14.82 -24.75 15.76
C TYR A 17 -14.76 -25.92 14.79
N SER A 18 -14.03 -25.73 13.70
CA SER A 18 -13.71 -26.79 12.75
C SER A 18 -12.81 -27.88 13.36
N ALA A 19 -12.67 -29.01 12.67
CA ALA A 19 -11.59 -29.94 12.95
C ALA A 19 -10.22 -29.23 12.85
N PRO A 20 -9.25 -29.55 13.74
CA PRO A 20 -7.93 -28.95 13.69
C PRO A 20 -7.16 -29.43 12.46
N LEU A 21 -6.48 -28.50 11.79
CA LEU A 21 -5.57 -28.77 10.69
C LEU A 21 -4.13 -28.53 11.14
N ARG A 22 -3.19 -29.37 10.70
CA ARG A 22 -1.76 -29.15 10.95
C ARG A 22 -1.31 -27.87 10.25
N CYS A 23 -0.52 -27.07 10.94
CA CYS A 23 0.18 -25.92 10.38
C CYS A 23 1.67 -26.01 10.68
N ARG A 24 2.50 -25.32 9.91
CA ARG A 24 3.91 -25.14 10.23
C ARG A 24 4.06 -24.04 11.28
N ARG A 25 5.07 -24.17 12.12
CA ARG A 25 5.47 -23.14 13.09
C ARG A 25 6.09 -21.97 12.34
N ASP A 26 5.84 -20.76 12.81
CA ASP A 26 6.43 -19.52 12.27
C ASP A 26 6.30 -19.42 10.74
N GLN A 27 5.12 -19.79 10.24
CA GLN A 27 4.83 -19.89 8.82
C GLN A 27 3.77 -18.87 8.45
N TRP A 28 4.08 -18.09 7.42
CA TRP A 28 3.12 -17.23 6.76
C TRP A 28 2.15 -18.03 5.91
N TYR A 29 0.88 -17.63 5.96
CA TYR A 29 -0.18 -18.13 5.10
C TYR A 29 -0.94 -16.99 4.45
N LEU A 30 -1.12 -17.08 3.13
CA LEU A 30 -2.16 -16.36 2.41
C LEU A 30 -3.47 -17.12 2.56
N VAL A 31 -4.41 -16.53 3.29
CA VAL A 31 -5.75 -17.05 3.51
C VAL A 31 -6.68 -16.52 2.43
N ARG A 32 -7.26 -17.44 1.66
CA ARG A 32 -8.25 -17.17 0.63
C ARG A 32 -9.61 -17.67 1.06
N ALA A 33 -10.56 -16.77 1.19
CA ALA A 33 -11.96 -17.07 1.48
C ALA A 33 -12.81 -16.77 0.25
N THR A 34 -13.63 -17.73 -0.16
CA THR A 34 -14.54 -17.61 -1.29
C THR A 34 -15.92 -18.11 -0.90
N THR A 35 -16.95 -17.45 -1.42
CA THR A 35 -18.36 -17.77 -1.23
C THR A 35 -19.11 -17.62 -2.56
N GLY A 36 -20.42 -17.87 -2.56
CA GLY A 36 -21.27 -17.63 -3.74
C GLY A 36 -21.41 -16.13 -4.08
N PRO A 37 -22.06 -15.79 -5.20
CA PRO A 37 -22.21 -14.40 -5.67
C PRO A 37 -23.02 -13.52 -4.71
N ASP A 38 -24.02 -14.08 -4.03
CA ASP A 38 -24.97 -13.30 -3.22
C ASP A 38 -24.57 -13.13 -1.74
N ASP A 39 -23.50 -13.78 -1.29
CA ASP A 39 -23.10 -13.79 0.11
C ASP A 39 -21.60 -13.59 0.22
N PRO A 40 -21.07 -12.38 0.47
CA PRO A 40 -19.64 -12.14 0.52
C PRO A 40 -18.98 -12.83 1.73
N PRO A 41 -17.72 -13.29 1.61
CA PRO A 41 -17.02 -13.85 2.76
C PRO A 41 -16.94 -12.83 3.91
N PRO A 42 -16.89 -13.26 5.17
CA PRO A 42 -16.79 -12.34 6.30
C PRO A 42 -15.51 -11.49 6.20
N ALA A 43 -15.59 -10.24 6.68
CA ALA A 43 -14.43 -9.33 6.72
C ALA A 43 -13.36 -9.76 7.72
N VAL A 44 -13.71 -10.60 8.68
CA VAL A 44 -12.78 -11.17 9.65
C VAL A 44 -13.18 -12.62 9.88
N ILE A 45 -12.22 -13.54 9.79
CA ILE A 45 -12.38 -14.90 10.31
C ILE A 45 -11.65 -15.03 11.63
N ARG A 46 -12.15 -15.88 12.52
CA ARG A 46 -11.48 -16.14 13.79
C ARG A 46 -10.80 -17.49 13.75
N VAL A 47 -9.54 -17.50 14.16
CA VAL A 47 -8.68 -18.67 14.15
C VAL A 47 -8.20 -18.95 15.57
N GLN A 48 -8.10 -20.22 15.92
CA GLN A 48 -7.51 -20.66 17.18
C GLN A 48 -6.34 -21.59 16.90
N PHE A 49 -5.17 -21.19 17.37
CA PHE A 49 -3.96 -21.99 17.31
C PHE A 49 -3.90 -22.94 18.49
N LEU A 50 -3.41 -24.14 18.23
CA LEU A 50 -3.26 -25.20 19.20
C LEU A 50 -1.80 -25.65 19.26
N ARG A 51 -1.35 -26.02 20.46
CA ARG A 51 -0.14 -26.78 20.70
C ARG A 51 -0.54 -28.14 21.23
N ASP A 52 -0.30 -29.16 20.41
CA ASP A 52 -0.54 -30.57 20.76
C ASP A 52 -1.99 -30.82 21.24
N GLY A 53 -2.95 -30.16 20.58
CA GLY A 53 -4.38 -30.24 20.87
C GLY A 53 -4.90 -29.19 21.87
N TRP A 54 -4.00 -28.53 22.62
CA TRP A 54 -4.37 -27.54 23.63
C TRP A 54 -4.42 -26.11 23.04
N PRO A 55 -5.43 -25.29 23.41
CA PRO A 55 -5.48 -23.89 22.99
C PRO A 55 -4.22 -23.10 23.37
N LEU A 56 -3.57 -22.52 22.38
CA LEU A 56 -2.42 -21.63 22.55
C LEU A 56 -2.89 -20.16 22.50
N GLU A 57 -3.54 -19.78 21.40
CA GLU A 57 -3.92 -18.40 21.14
C GLU A 57 -5.13 -18.33 20.20
N GLN A 58 -5.96 -17.28 20.30
CA GLN A 58 -7.03 -16.98 19.34
C GLN A 58 -6.80 -15.61 18.71
N ARG A 59 -6.87 -15.55 17.37
CA ARG A 59 -6.66 -14.33 16.58
C ARG A 59 -7.84 -14.08 15.62
N GLY A 60 -8.09 -12.81 15.32
CA GLY A 60 -8.88 -12.43 14.15
C GLY A 60 -7.96 -12.26 12.94
N VAL A 61 -8.32 -12.85 11.80
CA VAL A 61 -7.66 -12.65 10.51
C VAL A 61 -8.56 -11.75 9.68
N GLY A 62 -8.12 -10.51 9.46
CA GLY A 62 -8.79 -9.57 8.56
C GLY A 62 -8.71 -10.05 7.11
N LEU A 63 -9.85 -10.05 6.43
CA LEU A 63 -10.02 -10.49 5.06
C LEU A 63 -10.51 -9.32 4.20
N ALA A 64 -9.79 -9.07 3.14
CA ALA A 64 -9.99 -7.96 2.24
C ALA A 64 -10.64 -8.40 0.94
N SER A 65 -11.58 -7.60 0.43
CA SER A 65 -12.20 -7.86 -0.88
C SER A 65 -11.15 -7.81 -2.00
N ALA A 66 -11.02 -8.94 -2.69
CA ALA A 66 -10.06 -9.14 -3.79
C ALA A 66 -10.76 -9.28 -5.16
N ARG A 67 -11.99 -9.81 -5.17
CA ARG A 67 -12.83 -9.95 -6.36
C ARG A 67 -14.30 -10.02 -5.94
N GLN A 68 -15.15 -9.41 -6.74
CA GLN A 68 -16.60 -9.54 -6.65
C GLN A 68 -17.13 -9.54 -8.09
N ASP A 69 -17.57 -10.71 -8.56
CA ASP A 69 -18.21 -10.85 -9.86
C ASP A 69 -19.23 -12.00 -9.86
N GLU A 70 -19.80 -12.28 -11.02
CA GLU A 70 -20.80 -13.35 -11.23
C GLU A 70 -20.32 -14.73 -10.77
N ARG A 71 -19.00 -14.96 -10.64
CA ARG A 71 -18.43 -16.25 -10.19
C ARG A 71 -18.31 -16.35 -8.67
N GLY A 72 -18.60 -15.29 -7.94
CA GLY A 72 -18.56 -15.26 -6.48
C GLY A 72 -17.77 -14.08 -5.92
N ALA A 73 -17.86 -13.93 -4.59
CA ALA A 73 -17.04 -12.99 -3.85
C ALA A 73 -15.81 -13.70 -3.26
N GLU A 74 -14.67 -13.02 -3.37
CA GLU A 74 -13.37 -13.50 -2.88
C GLU A 74 -12.78 -12.46 -1.94
N ARG A 75 -12.37 -12.93 -0.77
CA ARG A 75 -11.56 -12.16 0.16
C ARG A 75 -10.25 -12.86 0.47
N LEU A 76 -9.21 -12.05 0.70
CA LEU A 76 -7.86 -12.51 0.94
C LEU A 76 -7.34 -11.87 2.23
N GLY A 77 -6.58 -12.61 3.03
CA GLY A 77 -5.96 -12.11 4.25
C GLY A 77 -4.68 -12.85 4.57
N TRP A 78 -3.95 -12.35 5.56
CA TRP A 78 -2.65 -12.86 5.95
C TRP A 78 -2.67 -13.37 7.38
N MET A 79 -1.92 -14.44 7.61
CA MET A 79 -1.83 -15.03 8.94
C MET A 79 -0.45 -15.62 9.15
N LEU A 80 0.22 -15.22 10.22
CA LEU A 80 1.41 -15.87 10.76
C LEU A 80 1.00 -16.84 11.86
N THR A 81 1.45 -18.08 11.76
CA THR A 81 1.31 -19.04 12.86
C THR A 81 2.28 -18.70 14.01
N PRO A 82 1.84 -18.80 15.27
CA PRO A 82 2.76 -18.72 16.40
C PRO A 82 3.90 -19.75 16.29
N ASP A 83 5.06 -19.42 16.84
CA ASP A 83 6.25 -20.27 16.92
C ASP A 83 6.00 -21.64 17.56
N GLN A 84 5.03 -21.72 18.48
CA GLN A 84 4.65 -22.95 19.18
C GLN A 84 3.43 -23.66 18.59
N ALA A 85 2.78 -23.11 17.58
CA ALA A 85 1.56 -23.69 17.02
C ALA A 85 1.85 -24.97 16.21
N THR A 86 1.15 -26.05 16.53
CA THR A 86 1.20 -27.30 15.73
C THR A 86 -0.07 -27.52 14.91
N HIS A 87 -1.19 -26.94 15.36
CA HIS A 87 -2.46 -27.00 14.64
C HIS A 87 -3.20 -25.68 14.71
N VAL A 88 -4.23 -25.58 13.87
CA VAL A 88 -5.12 -24.44 13.81
C VAL A 88 -6.54 -24.86 13.48
N ARG A 89 -7.52 -24.16 14.05
CA ARG A 89 -8.94 -24.36 13.77
C ARG A 89 -9.67 -23.04 13.54
N LEU A 90 -10.73 -23.08 12.75
CA LEU A 90 -11.56 -21.92 12.43
C LEU A 90 -12.81 -21.91 13.31
N GLU A 91 -13.15 -20.75 13.86
CA GLU A 91 -14.46 -20.55 14.49
C GLU A 91 -15.56 -20.64 13.42
N ALA A 92 -16.68 -21.28 13.74
CA ALA A 92 -17.83 -21.37 12.85
C ALA A 92 -18.37 -19.97 12.53
N PRO A 93 -18.67 -19.66 11.26
CA PRO A 93 -19.40 -18.44 10.93
C PRO A 93 -20.74 -18.43 11.67
N ARG A 94 -21.11 -17.29 12.28
CA ARG A 94 -22.44 -17.14 12.88
C ARG A 94 -23.48 -17.13 11.74
N GLY A 95 -24.47 -18.03 11.79
CA GLY A 95 -25.60 -18.02 10.85
C GLY A 95 -25.84 -19.28 9.99
N GLY A 96 -25.16 -20.41 10.25
CA GLY A 96 -25.49 -21.69 9.58
C GLY A 96 -24.91 -21.89 8.18
N ASP A 97 -24.45 -20.82 7.50
CA ASP A 97 -23.89 -20.85 6.13
C ASP A 97 -22.43 -21.32 6.02
N GLY A 98 -21.88 -21.96 7.07
CA GLY A 98 -20.51 -22.50 7.06
C GLY A 98 -20.23 -23.50 5.93
N GLN A 99 -21.26 -24.05 5.28
CA GLN A 99 -21.13 -24.95 4.13
C GLN A 99 -20.73 -24.25 2.82
N ARG A 100 -20.99 -22.94 2.68
CA ARG A 100 -20.69 -22.16 1.45
C ARG A 100 -19.33 -21.46 1.49
N LEU A 101 -18.80 -21.22 2.69
CA LEU A 101 -17.51 -20.58 2.89
C LEU A 101 -16.36 -21.56 2.63
N ARG A 102 -15.68 -21.38 1.51
CA ARG A 102 -14.45 -22.13 1.19
C ARG A 102 -13.24 -21.31 1.60
N ILE A 103 -12.44 -21.86 2.51
CA ILE A 103 -11.18 -21.26 2.95
C ILE A 103 -10.01 -22.11 2.50
N VAL A 104 -9.04 -21.50 1.82
CA VAL A 104 -7.79 -22.10 1.37
C VAL A 104 -6.62 -21.35 1.97
N TRP A 105 -5.64 -22.08 2.50
CA TRP A 105 -4.44 -21.52 3.10
C TRP A 105 -3.26 -21.90 2.23
N HIS A 106 -2.60 -20.89 1.68
CA HIS A 106 -1.40 -21.06 0.87
C HIS A 106 -0.21 -20.71 1.73
N ALA A 107 0.67 -21.67 2.00
CA ALA A 107 1.93 -21.39 2.66
C ALA A 107 2.78 -20.50 1.76
N VAL A 108 3.37 -19.47 2.34
CA VAL A 108 4.18 -18.48 1.63
C VAL A 108 5.44 -18.21 2.45
N GLU A 109 6.57 -18.04 1.76
CA GLU A 109 7.81 -17.63 2.40
C GLU A 109 7.64 -16.20 2.98
N GLU A 110 8.52 -15.82 3.91
CA GLU A 110 8.42 -14.63 4.76
C GLU A 110 7.95 -13.35 4.03
N HIS A 111 7.18 -12.54 4.77
CA HIS A 111 6.53 -11.34 4.26
C HIS A 111 7.55 -10.23 3.91
N ASP A 112 7.84 -10.05 2.62
CA ASP A 112 8.78 -9.02 2.16
C ASP A 112 8.20 -7.59 2.11
N ALA A 113 6.88 -7.41 2.20
CA ALA A 113 6.24 -6.09 2.04
C ALA A 113 6.39 -5.19 3.27
N VAL A 114 7.57 -4.61 3.45
CA VAL A 114 7.87 -3.69 4.54
C VAL A 114 7.47 -2.26 4.15
N CYS A 115 6.74 -1.58 5.02
CA CYS A 115 6.57 -0.13 4.94
C CYS A 115 7.28 0.55 6.11
N HIS A 116 7.80 1.75 5.88
CA HIS A 116 8.38 2.56 6.96
C HIS A 116 7.41 3.69 7.35
N PRO A 117 6.49 3.47 8.31
CA PRO A 117 5.48 4.48 8.66
C PRO A 117 6.11 5.79 9.17
N LEU A 118 7.30 5.71 9.76
CA LEU A 118 8.11 6.84 10.22
C LEU A 118 8.90 7.56 9.12
N ALA A 119 8.85 7.11 7.86
CA ALA A 119 9.54 7.77 6.77
C ALA A 119 9.05 9.21 6.56
N ARG A 120 10.00 10.13 6.45
CA ARG A 120 9.75 11.52 6.11
C ARG A 120 9.48 11.61 4.62
N VAL A 121 8.20 11.56 4.24
CA VAL A 121 7.81 11.75 2.85
C VAL A 121 7.61 13.25 2.62
N PRO A 122 8.38 13.90 1.72
CA PRO A 122 8.15 15.28 1.32
C PRO A 122 6.74 15.46 0.75
N ARG A 123 6.25 16.70 0.68
CA ARG A 123 4.99 16.98 -0.02
C ARG A 123 5.08 16.48 -1.45
N TRP A 124 3.96 16.05 -1.99
CA TRP A 124 3.88 15.72 -3.40
C TRP A 124 4.02 16.96 -4.27
N SER A 125 3.62 18.13 -3.75
CA SER A 125 3.93 19.41 -4.36
C SER A 125 5.44 19.64 -4.57
N ALA A 126 6.30 19.07 -3.73
CA ALA A 126 7.76 19.21 -3.87
C ALA A 126 8.33 18.38 -5.04
N TYR A 127 7.55 17.45 -5.58
CA TYR A 127 7.91 16.60 -6.71
C TYR A 127 7.19 16.98 -8.00
N LEU A 128 6.35 18.02 -8.01
CA LEU A 128 5.53 18.36 -9.17
C LEU A 128 6.42 18.61 -10.39
N PRO A 129 6.05 18.10 -11.58
CA PRO A 129 6.64 18.63 -12.79
C PRO A 129 6.29 20.12 -12.88
N ALA A 130 7.07 20.91 -13.61
CA ALA A 130 6.79 22.33 -13.79
C ALA A 130 5.35 22.60 -14.26
N GLN A 131 4.72 21.63 -14.95
CA GLN A 131 3.31 21.64 -15.32
C GLN A 131 2.68 20.26 -15.06
N PRO A 132 1.46 20.19 -14.49
CA PRO A 132 0.75 18.92 -14.34
C PRO A 132 0.42 18.32 -15.70
N ILE A 133 0.59 17.00 -15.85
CA ILE A 133 0.30 16.32 -17.11
C ILE A 133 -1.20 16.06 -17.23
N GLU A 134 -1.83 16.75 -18.16
CA GLU A 134 -3.26 16.63 -18.46
C GLU A 134 -3.54 15.70 -19.65
N ARG A 135 -2.60 15.62 -20.59
CA ARG A 135 -2.74 14.83 -21.83
C ARG A 135 -1.89 13.56 -21.75
N ILE A 136 -2.51 12.42 -22.02
CA ILE A 136 -1.82 11.12 -22.07
C ILE A 136 -2.10 10.46 -23.40
N MET A 137 -1.05 9.98 -24.06
CA MET A 137 -1.18 9.20 -25.28
C MET A 137 -0.87 7.74 -25.00
N LEU A 138 -1.77 6.88 -25.44
CA LEU A 138 -1.65 5.44 -25.32
C LEU A 138 -1.59 4.81 -26.72
N PRO A 139 -0.73 3.80 -26.93
CA PRO A 139 -0.84 2.96 -28.11
C PRO A 139 -2.12 2.12 -28.03
N ALA A 140 -2.70 1.76 -29.17
CA ALA A 140 -3.95 1.00 -29.24
C ALA A 140 -4.00 -0.27 -28.35
N PRO A 141 -2.94 -1.10 -28.25
CA PRO A 141 -2.95 -2.27 -27.36
C PRO A 141 -3.14 -1.94 -25.87
N LEU A 142 -2.90 -0.69 -25.46
CA LEU A 142 -3.06 -0.22 -24.09
C LEU A 142 -4.32 0.63 -23.89
N GLU A 143 -5.26 0.64 -24.84
CA GLU A 143 -6.57 1.26 -24.69
C GLU A 143 -7.31 0.88 -23.38
N PRO A 144 -7.26 -0.37 -22.88
CA PRO A 144 -7.87 -0.73 -21.59
C PRO A 144 -7.36 0.09 -20.39
N LEU A 145 -6.21 0.77 -20.49
CA LEU A 145 -5.71 1.67 -19.45
C LEU A 145 -6.42 3.02 -19.40
N ALA A 146 -7.19 3.39 -20.42
CA ALA A 146 -7.84 4.69 -20.49
C ALA A 146 -8.73 4.96 -19.26
N ASP A 147 -9.51 3.97 -18.83
CA ASP A 147 -10.36 4.04 -17.63
C ASP A 147 -9.56 4.24 -16.34
N TRP A 148 -8.34 3.73 -16.31
CA TRP A 148 -7.47 3.83 -15.14
C TRP A 148 -6.94 5.26 -14.96
N LEU A 149 -6.91 6.00 -16.08
CA LEU A 149 -6.44 7.37 -16.22
C LEU A 149 -7.59 8.39 -16.27
N ALA A 150 -8.76 8.05 -15.74
CA ALA A 150 -9.89 8.97 -15.63
C ALA A 150 -9.48 10.36 -15.10
N GLY A 151 -10.00 11.42 -15.73
CA GLY A 151 -9.63 12.81 -15.46
C GLY A 151 -8.37 13.29 -16.21
N CYS A 152 -7.92 12.55 -17.23
CA CYS A 152 -6.95 13.02 -18.23
C CYS A 152 -7.61 13.10 -19.60
N GLN A 153 -7.05 13.92 -20.48
CA GLN A 153 -7.29 13.82 -21.91
C GLN A 153 -6.46 12.65 -22.44
N THR A 154 -7.06 11.46 -22.48
CA THR A 154 -6.43 10.27 -23.03
C THR A 154 -6.69 10.19 -24.52
N ARG A 155 -5.63 10.06 -25.32
CA ARG A 155 -5.71 9.86 -26.77
C ARG A 155 -5.12 8.50 -27.14
N ILE A 156 -5.93 7.66 -27.77
CA ILE A 156 -5.46 6.39 -28.33
C ILE A 156 -4.86 6.66 -29.71
N LEU A 157 -3.66 6.12 -29.95
CA LEU A 157 -2.97 6.21 -31.23
C LEU A 157 -2.76 4.79 -31.76
N SER A 158 -3.35 4.48 -32.92
CA SER A 158 -3.17 3.18 -33.58
C SER A 158 -1.86 3.12 -34.35
N ALA A 159 -1.44 4.25 -34.93
CA ALA A 159 -0.20 4.37 -35.68
C ALA A 159 0.37 5.78 -35.54
N VAL A 160 1.70 5.89 -35.66
CA VAL A 160 2.40 7.16 -35.72
C VAL A 160 3.33 7.13 -36.93
N PRO A 161 3.06 7.92 -38.00
CA PRO A 161 3.72 7.73 -39.28
C PRO A 161 5.12 8.34 -39.36
N SER A 162 5.53 9.16 -38.37
CA SER A 162 6.88 9.74 -38.34
C SER A 162 7.30 10.14 -36.93
N ARG A 163 8.63 10.25 -36.71
CA ARG A 163 9.21 10.75 -35.46
C ARG A 163 8.71 12.14 -35.10
N SER A 164 8.61 13.04 -36.08
CA SER A 164 8.14 14.42 -35.87
C SER A 164 6.66 14.48 -35.46
N GLN A 165 5.84 13.54 -35.93
CA GLN A 165 4.45 13.44 -35.46
C GLN A 165 4.37 12.90 -34.04
N LEU A 166 5.21 11.90 -33.69
CA LEU A 166 5.31 11.42 -32.30
C LEU A 166 5.70 12.56 -31.35
N ALA A 167 6.73 13.33 -31.71
CA ALA A 167 7.22 14.45 -30.90
C ALA A 167 6.15 15.54 -30.70
N ARG A 168 5.50 15.99 -31.79
CA ARG A 168 4.42 16.98 -31.70
C ARG A 168 3.24 16.50 -30.85
N ALA A 169 2.88 15.23 -30.98
CA ALA A 169 1.79 14.66 -30.21
C ALA A 169 2.15 14.58 -28.70
N ALA A 170 3.39 14.21 -28.38
CA ALA A 170 3.85 14.00 -27.00
C ALA A 170 4.19 15.29 -26.25
N CYS A 171 4.56 16.36 -26.95
CA CYS A 171 5.05 17.60 -26.36
C CYS A 171 4.12 18.11 -25.23
N GLY A 172 4.68 18.33 -24.04
CA GLY A 172 3.94 18.78 -22.86
C GLY A 172 2.92 17.78 -22.28
N GLY A 173 2.93 16.52 -22.75
CA GLY A 173 2.07 15.44 -22.27
C GLY A 173 2.85 14.22 -21.82
N ALA A 174 2.14 13.15 -21.49
CA ALA A 174 2.72 11.81 -21.35
C ALA A 174 2.45 10.96 -22.58
N CYS A 175 3.40 10.08 -22.89
CA CYS A 175 3.33 9.15 -24.01
C CYS A 175 3.87 7.80 -23.59
N ILE A 176 3.08 6.74 -23.77
CA ILE A 176 3.62 5.39 -23.80
C ILE A 176 4.07 5.10 -25.23
N VAL A 177 5.34 4.78 -25.42
CA VAL A 177 5.91 4.44 -26.73
C VAL A 177 5.93 2.92 -26.86
N ASP A 178 5.13 2.40 -27.79
CA ASP A 178 5.08 0.98 -28.11
C ASP A 178 6.38 0.50 -28.77
N SER A 179 6.77 -0.75 -28.51
CA SER A 179 7.90 -1.40 -29.17
C SER A 179 7.76 -1.41 -30.69
N VAL A 180 6.52 -1.56 -31.19
CA VAL A 180 6.23 -1.51 -32.64
C VAL A 180 6.60 -0.14 -33.23
N TRP A 181 6.33 0.96 -32.51
CA TRP A 181 6.71 2.29 -32.98
C TRP A 181 8.21 2.51 -32.95
N VAL A 182 8.91 1.93 -31.96
CA VAL A 182 10.38 1.97 -31.90
C VAL A 182 10.99 1.34 -33.13
N ASP A 183 10.46 0.20 -33.57
CA ASP A 183 10.97 -0.49 -34.75
C ASP A 183 10.57 0.21 -36.06
N GLN A 184 9.28 0.54 -36.24
CA GLN A 184 8.77 1.19 -37.45
C GLN A 184 9.42 2.55 -37.72
N LEU A 185 9.64 3.35 -36.68
CA LEU A 185 10.24 4.68 -36.79
C LEU A 185 11.77 4.64 -36.67
N GLY A 186 12.37 3.48 -36.41
CA GLY A 186 13.79 3.30 -36.16
C GLY A 186 14.30 4.11 -34.97
N LEU A 187 13.48 4.28 -33.92
CA LEU A 187 13.84 5.09 -32.76
C LEU A 187 15.05 4.49 -32.03
N THR A 188 15.97 5.35 -31.68
CA THR A 188 17.10 5.04 -30.81
C THR A 188 16.82 5.48 -29.38
N LEU A 189 17.63 5.02 -28.43
CA LEU A 189 17.54 5.50 -27.05
C LEU A 189 17.77 7.01 -26.96
N GLN A 190 18.64 7.56 -27.81
CA GLN A 190 18.89 9.00 -27.90
C GLN A 190 17.67 9.77 -28.41
N ASP A 191 16.91 9.21 -29.37
CA ASP A 191 15.66 9.83 -29.83
C ASP A 191 14.63 9.90 -28.70
N LEU A 192 14.50 8.82 -27.91
CA LEU A 192 13.60 8.81 -26.75
C LEU A 192 14.06 9.76 -25.64
N GLN A 193 15.37 9.90 -25.43
CA GLN A 193 15.92 10.88 -24.49
C GLN A 193 15.62 12.32 -24.91
N LYS A 194 15.74 12.64 -26.21
CA LYS A 194 15.36 13.96 -26.74
C LYS A 194 13.85 14.20 -26.61
N LEU A 195 13.04 13.18 -26.92
CA LEU A 195 11.58 13.26 -26.72
C LEU A 195 11.22 13.53 -25.25
N ALA A 196 11.95 12.89 -24.33
CA ALA A 196 11.80 13.07 -22.89
C ALA A 196 12.23 14.45 -22.36
N ASP A 197 12.97 15.23 -23.14
CA ASP A 197 13.27 16.62 -22.76
C ASP A 197 12.03 17.51 -22.82
N GLU A 198 11.03 17.14 -23.64
CA GLU A 198 9.79 17.91 -23.85
C GLU A 198 8.52 17.19 -23.37
N ALA A 199 8.61 15.89 -23.07
CA ALA A 199 7.47 15.05 -22.76
C ALA A 199 7.79 14.01 -21.69
N TRP A 200 6.74 13.40 -21.12
CA TRP A 200 6.88 12.29 -20.20
C TRP A 200 6.73 10.98 -20.96
N VAL A 201 7.86 10.36 -21.28
CA VAL A 201 7.94 9.17 -22.12
C VAL A 201 8.03 7.92 -21.24
N LEU A 202 7.18 6.93 -21.52
CA LEU A 202 7.19 5.63 -20.86
C LEU A 202 7.41 4.52 -21.90
N ILE A 203 8.33 3.60 -21.62
CA ILE A 203 8.56 2.37 -22.41
C ILE A 203 8.55 1.16 -21.49
N ASP A 204 8.36 -0.05 -22.03
CA ASP A 204 8.51 -1.28 -21.24
C ASP A 204 9.98 -1.66 -21.07
N LEU A 205 10.24 -2.58 -20.14
CA LEU A 205 11.59 -3.11 -19.91
C LEU A 205 12.14 -3.87 -21.14
N PRO A 206 11.34 -4.66 -21.89
CA PRO A 206 11.79 -5.27 -23.14
C PRO A 206 12.30 -4.28 -24.18
N THR A 207 11.58 -3.19 -24.41
CA THR A 207 11.96 -2.13 -25.35
C THR A 207 13.26 -1.47 -24.89
N LEU A 208 13.38 -1.15 -23.59
CA LEU A 208 14.63 -0.62 -23.05
C LEU A 208 15.80 -1.59 -23.29
N ALA A 209 15.63 -2.89 -23.03
CA ALA A 209 16.67 -3.89 -23.23
C ALA A 209 17.11 -3.97 -24.70
N VAL A 210 16.17 -3.92 -25.65
CA VAL A 210 16.49 -3.88 -27.10
C VAL A 210 17.31 -2.63 -27.43
N LEU A 211 16.89 -1.46 -26.95
CA LEU A 211 17.57 -0.19 -27.19
C LEU A 211 18.98 -0.14 -26.56
N LEU A 212 19.15 -0.70 -25.36
CA LEU A 212 20.44 -0.84 -24.70
C LEU A 212 21.40 -1.72 -25.50
N ARG A 213 20.93 -2.87 -26.01
CA ARG A 213 21.74 -3.74 -26.88
C ARG A 213 22.17 -3.05 -28.17
N ARG A 214 21.30 -2.24 -28.79
CA ARG A 214 21.66 -1.41 -29.96
C ARG A 214 22.79 -0.42 -29.64
N CYS A 215 22.86 0.05 -28.40
CA CYS A 215 23.96 0.87 -27.88
C CYS A 215 25.17 0.07 -27.37
N ARG A 216 25.23 -1.25 -27.63
CA ARG A 216 26.27 -2.18 -27.13
C ARG A 216 26.39 -2.21 -25.61
N VAL A 217 25.28 -1.98 -24.89
CA VAL A 217 25.20 -2.15 -23.45
C VAL A 217 24.72 -3.56 -23.16
N GLU A 218 25.45 -4.26 -22.28
CA GLU A 218 25.05 -5.58 -21.79
C GLU A 218 23.72 -5.47 -21.01
N SER A 219 22.67 -6.09 -21.53
CA SER A 219 21.35 -6.07 -20.92
C SER A 219 20.64 -7.42 -21.14
N GLU A 220 20.17 -8.01 -20.06
CA GLU A 220 19.47 -9.30 -20.04
C GLU A 220 18.09 -9.09 -19.39
N LEU A 221 17.05 -9.59 -20.05
CA LEU A 221 15.73 -9.71 -19.42
C LEU A 221 15.65 -11.07 -18.76
N ALA A 222 15.12 -11.11 -17.54
CA ALA A 222 14.82 -12.34 -16.85
C ALA A 222 13.38 -12.35 -16.36
N GLU A 223 12.84 -13.56 -16.21
CA GLU A 223 11.56 -13.77 -15.57
C GLU A 223 11.78 -14.54 -14.28
N PHE A 224 11.22 -14.00 -13.19
CA PHE A 224 11.10 -14.71 -11.94
C PHE A 224 9.71 -15.31 -11.85
N ARG A 225 9.66 -16.60 -11.51
CA ARG A 225 8.43 -17.33 -11.30
C ARG A 225 8.53 -18.14 -10.01
N SER A 226 7.57 -17.96 -9.12
CA SER A 226 7.45 -18.75 -7.90
C SER A 226 6.03 -19.29 -7.71
N PRO A 227 5.86 -20.57 -7.39
CA PRO A 227 4.56 -21.13 -7.03
C PRO A 227 4.04 -20.64 -5.67
N HIS A 228 4.93 -20.23 -4.75
CA HIS A 228 4.57 -19.96 -3.34
C HIS A 228 5.03 -18.59 -2.82
N SER A 229 5.82 -17.87 -3.60
CA SER A 229 6.49 -16.66 -3.14
C SER A 229 5.98 -15.45 -3.89
N ILE A 230 5.49 -14.45 -3.17
CA ILE A 230 5.10 -13.19 -3.79
C ILE A 230 6.36 -12.45 -4.22
N VAL A 231 6.36 -12.02 -5.48
CA VAL A 231 7.36 -11.13 -6.05
C VAL A 231 6.98 -9.69 -5.72
N CYS A 232 7.95 -8.93 -5.20
CA CYS A 232 7.75 -7.57 -4.74
C CYS A 232 8.70 -6.60 -5.45
N ALA A 233 8.32 -5.33 -5.45
CA ALA A 233 9.18 -4.22 -5.79
C ALA A 233 9.60 -3.50 -4.52
N ARG A 234 10.86 -3.08 -4.45
CA ARG A 234 11.37 -2.14 -3.44
C ARG A 234 11.63 -0.77 -4.06
N VAL A 235 11.24 0.28 -3.37
CA VAL A 235 11.54 1.67 -3.76
C VAL A 235 12.99 1.99 -3.47
N GLU A 236 13.78 2.14 -4.53
CA GLU A 236 15.18 2.55 -4.46
C GLU A 236 15.35 4.07 -4.55
N TYR A 237 14.36 4.75 -5.15
CA TYR A 237 14.39 6.19 -5.29
C TYR A 237 12.99 6.78 -5.17
N ALA A 238 12.82 7.73 -4.25
CA ALA A 238 11.57 8.44 -4.02
C ALA A 238 11.47 9.68 -4.91
N ASP A 239 10.71 9.58 -6.00
CA ASP A 239 10.46 10.64 -6.99
C ASP A 239 8.97 10.71 -7.34
N ALA A 240 8.60 11.61 -8.24
CA ALA A 240 7.33 11.69 -8.91
C ALA A 240 6.77 10.34 -9.40
N ALA A 241 7.62 9.49 -9.97
CA ALA A 241 7.20 8.20 -10.53
C ALA A 241 6.90 7.11 -9.47
N THR A 242 7.36 7.32 -8.23
CA THR A 242 7.13 6.44 -7.07
C THR A 242 6.36 7.18 -5.96
N ARG A 243 5.65 8.26 -6.32
CA ARG A 243 4.81 9.04 -5.40
C ARG A 243 3.82 8.15 -4.66
N GLY A 244 3.62 8.48 -3.39
CA GLY A 244 2.81 7.69 -2.48
C GLY A 244 3.58 6.56 -1.79
N PHE A 245 4.78 6.20 -2.23
CA PHE A 245 5.64 5.25 -1.53
C PHE A 245 6.82 5.97 -0.87
N ALA A 246 7.27 5.49 0.29
CA ALA A 246 8.49 5.94 0.93
C ALA A 246 9.71 5.19 0.38
N LEU A 247 10.89 5.77 0.60
CA LEU A 247 12.16 5.11 0.27
C LEU A 247 12.26 3.79 1.06
N GLN A 248 12.70 2.72 0.38
CA GLN A 248 12.77 1.35 0.88
C GLN A 248 11.42 0.68 1.18
N ASP A 249 10.28 1.30 0.87
CA ASP A 249 9.01 0.57 0.91
C ASP A 249 9.06 -0.59 -0.09
N THR A 250 8.60 -1.76 0.36
CA THR A 250 8.45 -2.95 -0.46
C THR A 250 6.98 -3.29 -0.60
N PHE A 251 6.53 -3.55 -1.83
CA PHE A 251 5.13 -3.80 -2.15
C PHE A 251 4.97 -4.84 -3.28
N PRO A 252 3.83 -5.52 -3.41
CA PRO A 252 3.63 -6.53 -4.45
C PRO A 252 3.74 -5.95 -5.84
N TYR A 253 4.52 -6.60 -6.70
CA TYR A 253 4.72 -6.16 -8.08
C TYR A 253 4.90 -7.38 -9.00
N GLY A 254 4.05 -7.48 -10.01
CA GLY A 254 4.04 -8.61 -10.94
C GLY A 254 2.63 -9.13 -11.20
N THR A 255 2.55 -10.34 -11.73
CA THR A 255 1.30 -11.00 -12.11
C THR A 255 1.15 -12.38 -11.48
N VAL A 256 -0.08 -12.89 -11.53
CA VAL A 256 -0.41 -14.29 -11.25
C VAL A 256 -0.68 -14.97 -12.58
N GLY A 257 0.12 -16.00 -12.87
CA GLY A 257 0.01 -16.81 -14.07
C GLY A 257 -1.22 -17.73 -14.08
N PRO A 258 -1.52 -18.38 -15.22
CA PRO A 258 -2.66 -19.31 -15.33
C PRO A 258 -2.61 -20.51 -14.38
N ASP A 259 -1.40 -20.94 -14.01
CA ASP A 259 -1.13 -22.01 -13.05
C ASP A 259 -1.16 -21.53 -11.59
N GLY A 260 -1.45 -20.25 -11.36
CA GLY A 260 -1.45 -19.62 -10.04
C GLY A 260 -0.08 -19.20 -9.53
N ALA A 261 1.00 -19.42 -10.28
CA ALA A 261 2.33 -18.98 -9.89
C ALA A 261 2.48 -17.46 -9.99
N PHE A 262 3.19 -16.87 -9.05
CA PHE A 262 3.59 -15.46 -9.08
C PHE A 262 4.72 -15.27 -10.08
N GLN A 263 4.61 -14.23 -10.91
CA GLN A 263 5.53 -13.96 -12.01
C GLN A 263 5.92 -12.48 -12.05
N MET A 264 7.18 -12.20 -12.37
CA MET A 264 7.69 -10.85 -12.53
C MET A 264 8.82 -10.83 -13.55
N ARG A 265 8.71 -9.91 -14.51
CA ARG A 265 9.77 -9.64 -15.47
C ARG A 265 10.69 -8.55 -14.95
N VAL A 266 11.99 -8.73 -15.11
CA VAL A 266 13.03 -7.81 -14.66
C VAL A 266 14.07 -7.59 -15.75
N LEU A 267 14.70 -6.43 -15.72
CA LEU A 267 15.96 -6.21 -16.42
C LEU A 267 17.10 -6.47 -15.42
N ARG A 268 18.00 -7.40 -15.73
CA ARG A 268 19.13 -7.74 -14.85
C ARG A 268 19.98 -6.52 -14.54
N ALA A 269 20.31 -6.32 -13.27
CA ALA A 269 21.17 -5.22 -12.83
C ALA A 269 22.66 -5.52 -13.08
N THR A 270 23.02 -5.81 -14.34
CA THR A 270 24.39 -6.12 -14.79
C THR A 270 25.34 -4.95 -14.52
N ARG A 271 26.66 -5.23 -14.55
CA ARG A 271 27.68 -4.17 -14.47
C ARG A 271 27.56 -3.18 -15.63
N GLY A 272 27.22 -3.68 -16.82
CA GLY A 272 26.99 -2.86 -18.02
C GLY A 272 25.85 -1.86 -17.82
N TRP A 273 24.70 -2.32 -17.31
CA TRP A 273 23.57 -1.45 -16.99
C TRP A 273 23.94 -0.37 -15.97
N ARG A 274 24.56 -0.74 -14.83
CA ARG A 274 24.91 0.22 -13.76
C ARG A 274 25.82 1.33 -14.28
N ARG A 275 26.89 0.97 -14.99
CA ARG A 275 27.82 1.93 -15.61
C ARG A 275 27.12 2.81 -16.64
N TYR A 276 26.22 2.23 -17.45
CA TYR A 276 25.45 3.01 -18.42
C TYR A 276 24.55 4.03 -17.71
N GLY A 277 23.83 3.60 -16.67
CA GLY A 277 22.91 4.45 -15.92
C GLY A 277 23.62 5.61 -15.23
N GLU A 278 24.73 5.35 -14.55
CA GLU A 278 25.59 6.39 -13.95
C GLU A 278 26.05 7.42 -14.98
N ARG A 279 26.50 6.98 -16.15
CA ARG A 279 26.99 7.87 -17.22
C ARG A 279 25.88 8.71 -17.87
N THR A 280 24.67 8.17 -17.95
CA THR A 280 23.58 8.77 -18.75
C THR A 280 22.46 9.38 -17.90
N GLY A 281 22.56 9.28 -16.58
CA GLY A 281 21.60 9.83 -15.63
C GLY A 281 20.34 8.98 -15.45
N PHE A 282 20.41 7.67 -15.72
CA PHE A 282 19.32 6.77 -15.32
C PHE A 282 19.46 6.41 -13.84
N HIS A 283 18.36 6.61 -13.11
CA HIS A 283 18.21 6.24 -11.72
C HIS A 283 17.26 5.05 -11.60
N LEU A 284 17.59 4.13 -10.70
CA LEU A 284 16.75 2.99 -10.36
C LEU A 284 15.59 3.47 -9.48
N LEU A 285 14.34 3.30 -9.95
CA LEU A 285 13.15 3.63 -9.18
C LEU A 285 12.72 2.46 -8.30
N LEU A 286 12.55 1.30 -8.95
CA LEU A 286 12.04 0.09 -8.34
C LEU A 286 12.99 -1.07 -8.64
N SER A 287 13.35 -1.82 -7.61
CA SER A 287 14.13 -3.04 -7.72
C SER A 287 13.35 -4.28 -7.31
N SER A 288 13.74 -5.45 -7.81
CA SER A 288 13.14 -6.72 -7.41
C SER A 288 13.46 -7.08 -5.97
N GLN A 289 12.43 -7.51 -5.24
CA GLN A 289 12.55 -8.29 -4.02
C GLN A 289 11.90 -9.65 -4.27
N THR A 290 12.67 -10.70 -4.05
CA THR A 290 12.26 -12.09 -4.22
C THR A 290 12.78 -12.89 -3.03
N PRO A 291 12.15 -14.00 -2.65
CA PRO A 291 12.69 -14.78 -1.52
C PRO A 291 14.05 -15.42 -1.76
N TRP A 292 14.52 -15.46 -3.00
CA TRP A 292 15.89 -15.84 -3.29
C TRP A 292 16.79 -14.62 -3.18
N GLN A 293 17.48 -14.47 -2.05
CA GLN A 293 18.36 -13.32 -1.77
C GLN A 293 19.36 -13.01 -2.91
N ARG A 294 19.83 -14.02 -3.64
CA ARG A 294 20.72 -13.88 -4.81
C ARG A 294 20.03 -13.33 -6.07
N ARG A 295 18.71 -13.15 -6.06
CA ARG A 295 17.85 -12.73 -7.17
C ARG A 295 17.09 -11.42 -6.85
N CYS A 296 17.54 -10.68 -5.84
CA CYS A 296 17.06 -9.34 -5.54
C CYS A 296 17.92 -8.26 -6.21
N GLY A 297 17.36 -7.06 -6.35
CA GLY A 297 18.07 -5.88 -6.84
C GLY A 297 18.08 -5.71 -8.37
N ASP A 298 17.36 -6.55 -9.11
CA ASP A 298 17.16 -6.36 -10.55
C ASP A 298 16.18 -5.22 -10.83
N VAL A 299 16.24 -4.63 -12.03
CA VAL A 299 15.50 -3.42 -12.38
C VAL A 299 14.05 -3.75 -12.75
N LEU A 300 13.09 -3.14 -12.04
CA LEU A 300 11.66 -3.18 -12.35
C LEU A 300 11.15 -1.87 -12.95
N ALA A 301 11.74 -0.77 -12.51
CA ALA A 301 11.50 0.53 -13.08
C ALA A 301 12.73 1.42 -12.95
N THR A 302 13.01 2.20 -13.97
CA THR A 302 14.09 3.19 -13.98
C THR A 302 13.62 4.45 -14.67
N PHE A 303 14.24 5.58 -14.37
CA PHE A 303 13.97 6.81 -15.09
C PHE A 303 15.23 7.62 -15.34
N ARG A 304 15.15 8.50 -16.33
CA ARG A 304 16.10 9.58 -16.58
C ARG A 304 15.31 10.90 -16.66
N ALA A 305 15.73 11.89 -15.89
CA ALA A 305 15.17 13.24 -16.00
C ALA A 305 15.53 13.88 -17.35
N GLY A 306 14.55 14.56 -17.97
CA GLY A 306 14.77 15.47 -19.09
C GLY A 306 14.70 16.93 -18.63
N GLN A 307 14.79 17.87 -19.57
CA GLN A 307 14.67 19.31 -19.25
C GLN A 307 13.29 19.67 -18.67
N ARG A 308 12.21 19.22 -19.33
CA ARG A 308 10.82 19.48 -18.92
C ARG A 308 10.02 18.20 -18.69
N GLY A 309 10.55 17.06 -19.10
CA GLY A 309 9.92 15.76 -19.01
C GLY A 309 10.83 14.70 -18.39
N ARG A 310 10.64 13.45 -18.80
CA ARG A 310 11.49 12.32 -18.40
C ARG A 310 11.23 11.09 -19.25
N LEU A 311 12.20 10.19 -19.26
CA LEU A 311 12.07 8.86 -19.81
C LEU A 311 11.97 7.87 -18.65
N VAL A 312 10.86 7.17 -18.54
CA VAL A 312 10.64 6.07 -17.59
C VAL A 312 10.61 4.76 -18.36
N ALA A 313 11.25 3.73 -17.85
CA ALA A 313 11.08 2.36 -18.34
C ALA A 313 10.50 1.50 -17.22
N SER A 314 9.36 0.86 -17.45
CA SER A 314 8.69 -0.01 -16.47
C SER A 314 7.59 -0.83 -17.12
N ASP A 315 7.33 -2.02 -16.60
CA ASP A 315 6.23 -2.88 -17.07
C ASP A 315 4.87 -2.55 -16.42
N ALA A 316 4.77 -1.55 -15.53
CA ALA A 316 3.52 -1.25 -14.82
C ALA A 316 2.29 -1.04 -15.74
N PRO A 317 2.38 -0.35 -16.91
CA PRO A 317 1.27 -0.27 -17.85
C PRO A 317 0.82 -1.63 -18.40
N TRP A 318 1.77 -2.51 -18.70
CA TRP A 318 1.49 -3.85 -19.24
C TRP A 318 0.91 -4.77 -18.17
N LEU A 319 1.38 -4.65 -16.92
CA LEU A 319 0.76 -5.29 -15.76
C LEU A 319 -0.70 -4.82 -15.63
N ALA A 320 -0.91 -3.51 -15.61
CA ALA A 320 -2.21 -2.87 -15.47
C ALA A 320 -3.21 -3.27 -16.57
N ALA A 321 -2.77 -3.33 -17.83
CA ALA A 321 -3.58 -3.72 -18.97
C ALA A 321 -3.83 -5.24 -19.03
N GLY A 322 -3.17 -6.03 -18.18
CA GLY A 322 -3.28 -7.49 -18.16
C GLY A 322 -2.45 -8.20 -19.24
N VAL A 323 -1.63 -7.48 -20.01
CA VAL A 323 -0.78 -8.05 -21.08
C VAL A 323 0.20 -9.09 -20.53
N LEU A 324 0.65 -8.92 -19.28
CA LEU A 324 1.55 -9.85 -18.60
C LEU A 324 0.82 -10.84 -17.67
N GLY A 325 -0.51 -10.87 -17.70
CA GLY A 325 -1.36 -11.60 -16.77
C GLY A 325 -2.01 -10.71 -15.71
N ARG A 326 -2.78 -11.31 -14.80
CA ARG A 326 -3.52 -10.58 -13.77
C ARG A 326 -2.54 -9.99 -12.73
N PRO A 327 -2.56 -8.68 -12.43
CA PRO A 327 -1.73 -8.11 -11.38
C PRO A 327 -1.94 -8.77 -10.02
N ILE A 328 -0.85 -8.93 -9.26
CA ILE A 328 -0.91 -9.39 -7.86
C ILE A 328 -1.69 -8.37 -7.00
N ALA A 329 -1.41 -7.08 -7.20
CA ALA A 329 -2.06 -5.96 -6.52
C ALA A 329 -2.59 -4.93 -7.54
N PRO A 330 -3.81 -5.11 -8.07
CA PRO A 330 -4.34 -4.29 -9.15
C PRO A 330 -4.48 -2.81 -8.81
N ARG A 331 -4.82 -2.45 -7.56
CA ARG A 331 -4.97 -1.04 -7.16
C ARG A 331 -3.60 -0.37 -7.04
N LEU A 332 -2.58 -1.10 -6.58
CA LEU A 332 -1.20 -0.61 -6.60
C LEU A 332 -0.65 -0.49 -8.02
N ALA A 333 -0.90 -1.46 -8.90
CA ALA A 333 -0.52 -1.37 -10.31
C ALA A 333 -1.14 -0.13 -10.97
N ARG A 334 -2.44 0.11 -10.74
CA ARG A 334 -3.13 1.32 -11.22
C ARG A 334 -2.50 2.59 -10.71
N HIS A 335 -2.15 2.60 -9.44
CA HIS A 335 -1.49 3.74 -8.81
C HIS A 335 -0.11 4.01 -9.42
N LEU A 336 0.73 2.98 -9.57
CA LEU A 336 2.06 3.08 -10.16
C LEU A 336 2.01 3.60 -11.59
N VAL A 337 1.10 3.10 -12.43
CA VAL A 337 0.93 3.60 -13.80
C VAL A 337 0.61 5.10 -13.81
N ARG A 338 -0.29 5.56 -12.94
CA ARG A 338 -0.61 6.99 -12.83
C ARG A 338 0.62 7.81 -12.45
N MET A 339 1.41 7.35 -11.49
CA MET A 339 2.61 8.07 -11.03
C MET A 339 3.73 8.06 -12.07
N GLN A 340 3.95 6.93 -12.74
CA GLN A 340 4.90 6.78 -13.84
C GLN A 340 4.51 7.57 -15.09
N LEU A 341 3.25 7.99 -15.23
CA LEU A 341 2.77 8.94 -16.23
C LEU A 341 2.68 10.38 -15.69
N GLY A 342 3.28 10.65 -14.53
CA GLY A 342 3.44 11.97 -13.92
C GLY A 342 2.17 12.59 -13.36
N ARG A 343 1.11 11.80 -13.13
CA ARG A 343 -0.15 12.31 -12.58
C ARG A 343 0.02 12.87 -11.16
N PRO A 344 -0.73 13.93 -10.83
CA PRO A 344 -0.77 14.43 -9.48
C PRO A 344 -1.51 13.46 -8.57
N LEU A 345 -1.20 13.58 -7.29
CA LEU A 345 -1.80 12.86 -6.19
C LEU A 345 -2.09 13.98 -5.13
N SER A 346 -3.11 13.85 -4.26
CA SER A 346 -3.34 14.66 -3.01
C SER A 346 -2.41 14.41 -1.79
N ASP A 347 -1.54 15.34 -1.36
CA ASP A 347 -0.45 15.27 -0.34
C ASP A 347 -0.62 14.38 0.93
N GLU A 348 -1.84 13.94 1.22
CA GLU A 348 -2.32 13.25 2.41
C GLU A 348 -2.28 11.71 2.34
N VAL A 349 -1.92 11.12 1.18
CA VAL A 349 -1.83 9.65 1.05
C VAL A 349 -0.40 9.16 1.24
N GLN A 350 -0.24 7.94 1.72
CA GLN A 350 1.00 7.19 1.69
C GLN A 350 0.66 5.71 1.70
N TYR A 351 1.45 4.90 1.00
CA TYR A 351 1.37 3.45 1.02
C TYR A 351 1.67 2.96 2.44
N TRP A 352 0.95 1.93 2.84
CA TRP A 352 1.17 1.26 4.10
C TRP A 352 0.74 -0.19 3.98
N THR A 353 1.35 -1.02 4.82
CA THR A 353 0.99 -2.41 5.07
C THR A 353 0.85 -2.56 6.58
N GLY A 354 0.03 -3.52 7.03
CA GLY A 354 -0.08 -3.77 8.47
C GLY A 354 1.22 -4.39 9.00
N SER A 355 1.76 -3.83 10.08
CA SER A 355 2.84 -4.46 10.85
C SER A 355 2.29 -5.59 11.72
N HIS A 356 3.06 -6.67 11.81
CA HIS A 356 2.72 -7.84 12.62
C HIS A 356 3.41 -7.81 14.00
N GLU A 357 4.35 -6.89 14.19
CA GLU A 357 5.10 -6.71 15.43
C GLU A 357 4.54 -5.53 16.22
N THR A 358 3.51 -5.78 17.02
CA THR A 358 2.84 -4.73 17.82
C THR A 358 3.80 -3.99 18.75
N ASP A 359 4.81 -4.68 19.32
CA ASP A 359 5.81 -4.07 20.20
C ASP A 359 6.65 -3.01 19.47
N VAL A 360 7.15 -3.35 18.27
CA VAL A 360 7.92 -2.42 17.42
C VAL A 360 7.07 -1.22 17.03
N LEU A 361 5.84 -1.48 16.62
CA LEU A 361 4.90 -0.43 16.24
C LEU A 361 4.60 0.54 17.40
N VAL A 362 4.33 0.04 18.61
CA VAL A 362 4.06 0.92 19.77
C VAL A 362 5.27 1.81 20.05
N ARG A 363 6.48 1.24 20.05
CA ARG A 363 7.71 2.01 20.17
C ARG A 363 7.81 3.09 19.08
N ASP A 364 7.55 2.72 17.83
CA ASP A 364 7.64 3.63 16.69
C ASP A 364 6.61 4.78 16.79
N ILE A 365 5.40 4.52 17.28
CA ILE A 365 4.42 5.57 17.59
C ILE A 365 4.97 6.54 18.64
N ALA A 366 5.61 6.04 19.72
CA ALA A 366 6.20 6.90 20.75
C ALA A 366 7.36 7.77 20.21
N GLU A 367 8.06 7.34 19.15
CA GLU A 367 9.14 8.07 18.49
C GLU A 367 8.64 9.16 17.52
N MET A 368 7.36 9.13 17.11
CA MET A 368 6.81 10.11 16.17
C MET A 368 7.01 11.58 16.58
N PRO A 369 6.75 12.01 17.83
CA PRO A 369 7.02 13.36 18.33
C PRO A 369 8.41 13.90 17.99
N ARG A 370 9.45 13.07 18.11
CA ARG A 370 10.84 13.48 17.82
C ARG A 370 11.05 13.79 16.33
N ARG A 371 10.34 13.08 15.45
CA ARG A 371 10.47 13.24 13.99
C ARG A 371 9.53 14.29 13.42
N TYR A 372 8.38 14.49 14.06
CA TYR A 372 7.24 15.26 13.58
C TYR A 372 6.67 16.20 14.67
N PRO A 373 7.44 17.20 15.13
CA PRO A 373 6.87 18.25 15.98
C PRO A 373 5.72 18.95 15.21
N PRO A 374 4.61 19.32 15.89
CA PRO A 374 4.45 19.43 17.34
C PRO A 374 3.69 18.26 18.01
N LEU A 375 3.76 17.04 17.46
CA LEU A 375 3.10 15.88 18.07
C LEU A 375 3.65 15.55 19.45
N ARG A 376 2.80 14.99 20.31
CA ARG A 376 3.15 14.44 21.64
C ARG A 376 2.64 13.01 21.78
N ALA A 377 3.44 12.14 22.37
CA ALA A 377 3.04 10.79 22.74
C ALA A 377 2.38 10.84 24.11
N VAL A 378 1.13 10.39 24.20
CA VAL A 378 0.31 10.54 25.42
C VAL A 378 -0.33 9.21 25.86
N ARG A 379 -0.58 9.08 27.17
CA ARG A 379 -1.26 7.94 27.80
C ARG A 379 -2.45 8.38 28.66
N TRP A 380 -3.44 7.50 28.76
CA TRP A 380 -4.62 7.65 29.60
C TRP A 380 -4.73 6.48 30.59
N ALA A 381 -5.53 6.67 31.64
CA ALA A 381 -6.00 5.56 32.45
C ALA A 381 -6.88 4.65 31.57
N SER A 382 -6.52 3.37 31.42
CA SER A 382 -7.23 2.46 30.51
C SER A 382 -8.53 1.91 31.11
N GLY A 383 -8.66 1.88 32.44
CA GLY A 383 -9.75 1.20 33.15
C GLY A 383 -9.78 -0.33 32.97
N GLU A 384 -8.93 -0.89 32.09
CA GLU A 384 -8.88 -2.30 31.71
C GLU A 384 -7.56 -2.92 32.21
N ARG A 385 -7.65 -3.94 33.07
CA ARG A 385 -6.47 -4.63 33.61
C ARG A 385 -5.69 -5.29 32.49
N GLY A 386 -4.37 -5.08 32.46
CA GLY A 386 -3.49 -5.71 31.47
C GLY A 386 -3.47 -5.02 30.10
N VAL A 387 -4.07 -3.84 29.97
CA VAL A 387 -4.13 -3.08 28.71
C VAL A 387 -3.73 -1.63 28.96
N ALA A 388 -2.86 -1.08 28.10
CA ALA A 388 -2.53 0.33 28.09
C ALA A 388 -3.43 1.10 27.11
N ALA A 389 -3.81 2.33 27.47
CA ALA A 389 -4.46 3.28 26.56
C ALA A 389 -3.44 4.36 26.17
N LEU A 390 -3.01 4.34 24.92
CA LEU A 390 -1.88 5.11 24.39
C LEU A 390 -2.29 5.85 23.12
N GLY A 391 -1.49 6.82 22.68
CA GLY A 391 -1.87 7.64 21.54
C GLY A 391 -0.90 8.75 21.17
N LEU A 392 -1.34 9.53 20.19
CA LEU A 392 -0.68 10.77 19.76
C LEU A 392 -1.64 11.94 19.92
N MET A 393 -1.09 13.08 20.35
CA MET A 393 -1.81 14.34 20.47
C MET A 393 -1.12 15.40 19.63
N LEU A 394 -1.90 16.10 18.82
CA LEU A 394 -1.55 17.37 18.22
C LEU A 394 -2.22 18.48 19.05
N PRO A 395 -1.47 19.27 19.83
CA PRO A 395 -2.04 20.32 20.64
C PRO A 395 -2.55 21.48 19.76
N ALA A 396 -3.60 22.14 20.23
CA ALA A 396 -4.08 23.39 19.66
C ALA A 396 -2.94 24.43 19.62
N THR A 397 -2.69 25.05 18.46
CA THR A 397 -1.51 25.93 18.26
C THR A 397 -1.72 27.36 18.76
N GLY A 398 -2.97 27.75 18.99
CA GLY A 398 -3.40 29.09 19.43
C GLY A 398 -3.71 29.19 20.93
N ALA A 399 -3.35 28.18 21.73
CA ALA A 399 -3.73 28.04 23.15
C ALA A 399 -3.36 29.22 24.09
N GLY A 400 -2.55 30.18 23.62
CA GLY A 400 -2.21 31.41 24.36
C GLY A 400 -3.04 32.65 24.01
N ARG A 401 -4.01 32.58 23.07
CA ARG A 401 -4.76 33.77 22.58
C ARG A 401 -6.28 33.74 22.78
N ALA A 402 -6.87 32.63 23.20
CA ALA A 402 -8.31 32.45 23.16
C ALA A 402 -9.01 32.68 24.52
N SER A 403 -10.04 33.53 24.53
CA SER A 403 -11.04 33.67 25.59
C SER A 403 -12.09 32.54 25.61
N ARG A 404 -11.95 31.55 24.71
CA ARG A 404 -12.87 30.42 24.54
C ARG A 404 -12.19 29.09 24.91
N PRO A 405 -12.94 28.13 25.48
CA PRO A 405 -12.40 26.80 25.76
C PRO A 405 -11.96 26.12 24.46
N PRO A 406 -10.79 25.45 24.44
CA PRO A 406 -10.32 24.74 23.27
C PRO A 406 -11.27 23.60 22.91
N ARG A 407 -11.39 23.32 21.61
CA ARG A 407 -12.13 22.16 21.10
C ARG A 407 -11.23 20.94 21.15
N TRP A 408 -11.81 19.78 21.42
CA TRP A 408 -11.06 18.53 21.43
C TRP A 408 -11.70 17.50 20.51
N LEU A 409 -10.98 17.07 19.47
CA LEU A 409 -11.33 15.92 18.66
C LEU A 409 -10.52 14.70 19.12
N ILE A 410 -11.21 13.67 19.60
CA ILE A 410 -10.66 12.37 19.94
C ILE A 410 -11.02 11.38 18.84
N ILE A 411 -10.04 10.67 18.32
CA ILE A 411 -10.19 9.61 17.32
C ILE A 411 -9.79 8.32 18.00
N ASP A 412 -10.75 7.42 18.23
CA ASP A 412 -10.53 6.14 18.89
C ASP A 412 -10.51 5.01 17.85
N THR A 413 -9.39 4.30 17.75
CA THR A 413 -9.23 3.17 16.83
C THR A 413 -9.36 1.82 17.50
N GLY A 414 -9.74 1.73 18.78
CA GLY A 414 -9.86 0.44 19.47
C GLY A 414 -8.51 -0.24 19.73
N ARG A 415 -8.47 -1.58 19.65
CA ARG A 415 -7.27 -2.37 19.95
C ARG A 415 -6.43 -2.62 18.70
N ILE A 416 -5.17 -2.20 18.72
CA ILE A 416 -4.23 -2.37 17.59
C ILE A 416 -3.53 -3.74 17.59
N ASP A 417 -3.63 -4.51 18.67
CA ASP A 417 -3.04 -5.84 18.82
C ASP A 417 -3.93 -6.98 18.29
N ALA A 418 -5.00 -6.64 17.57
CA ALA A 418 -5.96 -7.59 16.97
C ALA A 418 -6.52 -8.66 17.93
N ALA A 419 -6.48 -8.42 19.26
CA ALA A 419 -6.98 -9.36 20.25
C ALA A 419 -8.50 -9.57 20.11
N ALA A 420 -8.93 -10.83 20.18
CA ALA A 420 -10.23 -11.38 19.75
C ALA A 420 -11.54 -10.71 20.25
N ARG A 421 -11.49 -9.69 21.12
CA ARG A 421 -12.66 -9.08 21.74
C ARG A 421 -13.13 -7.76 21.10
N GLN A 422 -12.26 -6.97 20.46
CA GLN A 422 -12.62 -5.70 19.80
C GLN A 422 -11.60 -5.36 18.70
N PRO A 423 -11.81 -5.73 17.42
CA PRO A 423 -10.88 -5.38 16.36
C PRO A 423 -10.82 -3.86 16.20
N GLY A 424 -9.64 -3.30 16.39
CA GLY A 424 -9.36 -1.90 16.07
C GLY A 424 -8.97 -1.71 14.61
N VAL A 425 -8.78 -0.45 14.21
CA VAL A 425 -8.18 -0.11 12.91
C VAL A 425 -6.68 -0.33 12.97
N ALA A 426 -6.10 -0.72 11.83
CA ALA A 426 -4.66 -0.72 11.67
C ALA A 426 -4.08 0.66 12.06
N PRO A 427 -2.97 0.71 12.79
CA PRO A 427 -2.39 1.94 13.32
C PRO A 427 -1.66 2.78 12.28
N GLU A 428 -1.14 2.17 11.21
CA GLU A 428 -0.35 2.85 10.17
C GLU A 428 -1.12 3.99 9.48
N PRO A 429 -2.39 3.83 9.06
CA PRO A 429 -3.20 4.92 8.54
C PRO A 429 -3.26 6.15 9.44
N MET A 430 -3.39 5.92 10.75
CA MET A 430 -3.47 6.99 11.73
C MET A 430 -2.11 7.63 11.98
N MET A 431 -1.02 6.86 11.97
CA MET A 431 0.34 7.42 11.98
C MET A 431 0.55 8.36 10.79
N ILE A 432 0.14 7.95 9.59
CA ILE A 432 0.22 8.76 8.37
C ILE A 432 -0.63 10.02 8.50
N PHE A 433 -1.87 9.89 8.98
CA PHE A 433 -2.77 11.02 9.19
C PHE A 433 -2.23 12.03 10.21
N MET A 434 -1.75 11.57 11.37
CA MET A 434 -1.18 12.45 12.40
C MET A 434 0.10 13.13 11.92
N LYS A 435 0.94 12.42 11.17
CA LYS A 435 2.12 13.00 10.49
C LYS A 435 1.72 14.11 9.52
N TRP A 436 0.69 13.87 8.71
CA TRP A 436 0.17 14.87 7.78
C TRP A 436 -0.34 16.11 8.50
N LEU A 437 -1.14 15.97 9.57
CA LEU A 437 -1.61 17.10 10.37
C LEU A 437 -0.46 17.91 10.99
N ALA A 438 0.54 17.23 11.57
CA ALA A 438 1.71 17.88 12.14
C ALA A 438 2.47 18.71 11.10
N ARG A 439 2.60 18.18 9.89
CA ARG A 439 3.20 18.88 8.75
C ARG A 439 2.38 20.11 8.34
N GLU A 440 1.05 19.99 8.25
CA GLU A 440 0.16 21.12 7.93
C GLU A 440 0.30 22.26 8.93
N VAL A 441 0.40 21.94 10.22
CA VAL A 441 0.64 22.91 11.30
C VAL A 441 2.00 23.59 11.16
N ARG A 442 3.08 22.80 11.05
CA ARG A 442 4.46 23.32 10.98
C ARG A 442 4.67 24.26 9.80
N GLU A 443 4.01 23.97 8.69
CA GLU A 443 4.12 24.75 7.46
C GLU A 443 3.05 25.84 7.35
N THR A 444 2.30 26.11 8.42
CA THR A 444 1.31 27.19 8.54
C THR A 444 0.31 27.22 7.38
N ARG A 445 -0.16 26.04 6.97
CA ARG A 445 -1.12 25.91 5.86
C ARG A 445 -2.53 26.30 6.29
N PRO A 446 -3.49 26.48 5.35
CA PRO A 446 -4.87 26.85 5.69
C PRO A 446 -5.54 25.94 6.74
N LEU A 447 -5.17 24.65 6.82
CA LEU A 447 -5.66 23.75 7.86
C LEU A 447 -5.11 24.10 9.25
N ALA A 448 -3.88 24.61 9.37
CA ALA A 448 -3.26 25.01 10.63
C ALA A 448 -4.09 26.07 11.36
N HIS A 449 -4.66 27.04 10.63
CA HIS A 449 -5.55 28.05 11.21
C HIS A 449 -6.80 27.45 11.86
N ARG A 450 -7.33 26.35 11.30
CA ARG A 450 -8.49 25.64 11.89
C ARG A 450 -8.08 24.81 13.11
N LEU A 451 -6.84 24.35 13.14
CA LEU A 451 -6.24 23.62 14.26
C LEU A 451 -5.76 24.56 15.38
N ALA A 452 -5.83 25.89 15.18
CA ALA A 452 -5.42 26.86 16.19
C ALA A 452 -6.14 26.67 17.53
N ASP A 453 -7.45 26.38 17.48
CA ASP A 453 -8.29 26.21 18.68
C ASP A 453 -8.75 24.76 18.88
N THR A 454 -8.19 23.81 18.11
CA THR A 454 -8.62 22.41 18.14
C THR A 454 -7.44 21.50 18.43
N SER A 455 -7.47 20.83 19.58
CA SER A 455 -6.57 19.70 19.84
C SER A 455 -7.10 18.46 19.14
N VAL A 456 -6.22 17.70 18.49
CA VAL A 456 -6.56 16.43 17.83
C VAL A 456 -5.79 15.31 18.50
N THR A 457 -6.52 14.32 19.00
CA THR A 457 -5.97 13.16 19.69
C THR A 457 -6.34 11.91 18.92
N TRP A 458 -5.36 11.06 18.65
CA TRP A 458 -5.59 9.67 18.27
C TRP A 458 -5.30 8.77 19.47
N ARG A 459 -6.27 7.92 19.84
CA ARG A 459 -6.22 6.98 20.98
C ARG A 459 -6.39 5.55 20.49
N PHE A 460 -5.58 4.65 21.03
CA PHE A 460 -5.66 3.21 20.83
C PHE A 460 -5.37 2.44 22.12
N ARG A 461 -5.68 1.14 22.12
CA ARG A 461 -5.43 0.20 23.22
C ARG A 461 -4.55 -0.97 22.78
N THR A 462 -3.72 -1.46 23.70
CA THR A 462 -2.84 -2.60 23.43
C THR A 462 -2.30 -3.22 24.72
N ALA A 463 -2.12 -4.54 24.75
CA ALA A 463 -1.42 -5.23 25.84
C ALA A 463 0.09 -4.97 25.80
N ALA A 464 0.68 -4.98 24.60
CA ALA A 464 2.10 -4.65 24.35
C ALA A 464 2.50 -3.28 24.91
N GLY A 465 1.56 -2.34 24.87
CA GLY A 465 1.78 -0.97 25.35
C GLY A 465 2.16 -0.84 26.81
N LEU A 466 1.88 -1.82 27.67
CA LEU A 466 2.30 -1.78 29.08
C LEU A 466 3.82 -1.59 29.22
N ARG A 467 4.61 -2.26 28.38
CA ARG A 467 6.08 -2.18 28.36
C ARG A 467 6.58 -0.79 27.96
N TYR A 468 5.80 -0.06 27.17
CA TYR A 468 6.19 1.21 26.58
C TYR A 468 5.55 2.42 27.25
N THR A 469 4.69 2.24 28.26
CA THR A 469 3.97 3.35 28.93
C THR A 469 4.89 4.48 29.41
N VAL A 470 6.13 4.17 29.79
CA VAL A 470 7.14 5.15 30.24
C VAL A 470 7.58 6.12 29.14
N LEU A 471 7.38 5.75 27.86
CA LEU A 471 7.66 6.60 26.70
C LEU A 471 6.52 7.58 26.40
N TYR A 472 5.39 7.50 27.12
CA TYR A 472 4.20 8.30 26.89
C TYR A 472 3.92 9.20 28.10
N GLU A 473 3.69 10.48 27.84
CA GLU A 473 3.34 11.46 28.86
C GLU A 473 1.89 11.31 29.29
N ALA A 474 1.55 11.66 30.54
CA ALA A 474 0.15 11.69 30.94
C ALA A 474 -0.62 12.70 30.09
N ALA A 475 -1.74 12.26 29.50
CA ALA A 475 -2.58 13.15 28.70
C ALA A 475 -3.14 14.29 29.57
N PRO A 476 -3.24 15.52 29.05
CA PRO A 476 -3.83 16.62 29.79
C PRO A 476 -5.30 16.35 30.09
N PRO A 477 -5.84 16.87 31.20
CA PRO A 477 -7.27 16.69 31.53
C PRO A 477 -8.16 17.46 30.55
N ALA A 478 -9.27 16.86 30.12
CA ALA A 478 -10.25 17.46 29.19
C ALA A 478 -11.19 18.51 29.81
N ARG A 479 -10.86 19.03 30.99
CA ARG A 479 -11.77 19.85 31.79
C ARG A 479 -12.16 21.13 31.02
N GLY A 480 -13.46 21.30 30.79
CA GLY A 480 -14.05 22.48 30.13
C GLY A 480 -13.94 22.51 28.60
N ALA A 481 -13.32 21.52 27.96
CA ALA A 481 -13.23 21.44 26.50
C ALA A 481 -14.54 20.91 25.88
N LEU A 482 -14.91 21.43 24.71
CA LEU A 482 -15.94 20.81 23.88
C LEU A 482 -15.34 19.54 23.24
N GLU A 483 -15.57 18.40 23.88
CA GLU A 483 -15.09 17.09 23.44
C GLU A 483 -15.98 16.50 22.35
N ARG A 484 -15.33 15.99 21.31
CA ARG A 484 -15.95 15.19 20.26
C ARG A 484 -15.14 13.92 20.07
N SER A 485 -15.81 12.78 20.07
CA SER A 485 -15.19 11.49 19.78
C SER A 485 -15.63 10.98 18.40
N VAL A 486 -14.69 10.41 17.64
CA VAL A 486 -14.92 9.66 16.41
C VAL A 486 -14.35 8.27 16.65
N ARG A 487 -15.18 7.24 16.50
CA ARG A 487 -14.73 5.86 16.57
C ARG A 487 -14.54 5.32 15.17
N LEU A 488 -13.36 4.79 14.90
CA LEU A 488 -13.06 4.12 13.64
C LEU A 488 -13.19 2.60 13.81
N THR A 489 -13.77 1.94 12.81
CA THR A 489 -13.94 0.48 12.75
C THR A 489 -13.08 -0.11 11.65
N ALA A 490 -12.88 -1.43 11.67
CA ALA A 490 -12.07 -2.11 10.65
C ALA A 490 -12.60 -1.90 9.21
N ASP A 491 -13.90 -1.67 9.05
CA ASP A 491 -14.53 -1.38 7.76
C ASP A 491 -14.16 0.00 7.20
N ASP A 492 -13.62 0.89 8.03
CA ASP A 492 -13.19 2.24 7.63
C ASP A 492 -11.84 2.26 6.90
N ALA A 493 -11.06 1.17 6.96
CA ALA A 493 -9.75 1.06 6.32
C ALA A 493 -9.57 -0.27 5.59
N PRO A 494 -10.42 -0.60 4.60
CA PRO A 494 -10.32 -1.85 3.87
C PRO A 494 -9.07 -1.80 2.98
N GLN A 495 -8.09 -2.65 3.29
CA GLN A 495 -6.92 -2.88 2.44
C GLN A 495 -6.92 -4.34 1.97
N GLY A 496 -6.70 -4.55 0.68
CA GLY A 496 -6.35 -5.80 0.01
C GLY A 496 -5.04 -6.41 0.50
N ILE A 497 -4.62 -7.49 -0.17
CA ILE A 497 -3.34 -8.18 0.08
C ILE A 497 -2.18 -7.18 0.07
N LEU A 498 -1.34 -7.21 1.12
CA LEU A 498 -0.05 -6.49 1.18
C LEU A 498 -0.17 -5.00 0.83
N GLY A 499 -1.19 -4.34 1.41
CA GLY A 499 -1.44 -2.92 1.19
C GLY A 499 -2.08 -2.59 -0.16
N ASP A 500 -2.60 -3.56 -0.91
CA ASP A 500 -3.40 -3.24 -2.10
C ASP A 500 -4.65 -2.45 -1.74
N GLY A 501 -4.84 -1.23 -2.22
CA GLY A 501 -5.94 -0.38 -1.75
C GLY A 501 -5.61 0.48 -0.51
N SER A 502 -4.44 0.31 0.09
CA SER A 502 -3.98 1.11 1.25
C SER A 502 -4.03 2.62 0.96
N LEU A 503 -3.67 3.02 -0.25
CA LEU A 503 -3.71 4.41 -0.71
C LEU A 503 -5.15 4.94 -0.79
N GLN A 504 -6.08 4.16 -1.34
CA GLN A 504 -7.50 4.52 -1.43
C GLN A 504 -8.12 4.61 -0.04
N ALA A 505 -7.82 3.65 0.84
CA ALA A 505 -8.26 3.65 2.23
C ALA A 505 -7.72 4.88 2.99
N GLN A 506 -6.43 5.18 2.84
CA GLN A 506 -5.81 6.35 3.47
C GLN A 506 -6.43 7.67 2.99
N ALA A 507 -6.73 7.78 1.69
CA ALA A 507 -7.41 8.96 1.13
C ALA A 507 -8.84 9.10 1.68
N ALA A 508 -9.61 8.02 1.72
CA ALA A 508 -10.97 8.01 2.25
C ALA A 508 -11.01 8.37 3.75
N LEU A 509 -10.14 7.76 4.54
CA LEU A 509 -9.99 8.05 5.97
C LEU A 509 -9.65 9.52 6.20
N THR A 510 -8.65 10.03 5.48
CA THR A 510 -8.23 11.43 5.63
C THR A 510 -9.35 12.38 5.23
N HIS A 511 -10.08 12.09 4.15
CA HIS A 511 -11.23 12.87 3.73
C HIS A 511 -12.32 12.94 4.83
N ARG A 512 -12.66 11.80 5.43
CA ARG A 512 -13.65 11.70 6.53
C ARG A 512 -13.22 12.49 7.76
N LEU A 513 -11.97 12.31 8.20
CA LEU A 513 -11.44 13.01 9.38
C LEU A 513 -11.32 14.53 9.13
N ARG A 514 -10.93 14.93 7.92
CA ARG A 514 -10.91 16.34 7.52
C ARG A 514 -12.31 16.93 7.54
N ALA A 515 -13.34 16.22 7.08
CA ALA A 515 -14.72 16.68 7.19
C ALA A 515 -15.12 16.91 8.65
N CYS A 516 -14.71 16.02 9.57
CA CYS A 516 -14.94 16.19 11.01
C CYS A 516 -14.25 17.44 11.58
N LEU A 517 -13.02 17.72 11.15
CA LEU A 517 -12.28 18.94 11.52
C LEU A 517 -12.97 20.20 10.96
N LYS A 518 -13.54 20.14 9.76
CA LYS A 518 -14.19 21.30 9.10
C LYS A 518 -15.58 21.60 9.64
N SER A 519 -16.40 20.59 9.91
CA SER A 519 -17.83 20.77 10.17
C SER A 519 -18.11 21.40 11.53
N GLY A 520 -17.23 21.21 12.52
CA GLY A 520 -17.52 21.57 13.90
C GLY A 520 -18.80 20.94 14.48
N ARG A 521 -19.47 20.04 13.74
CA ARG A 521 -20.70 19.32 14.10
C ARG A 521 -20.42 17.83 14.03
N ALA A 522 -20.94 17.07 15.01
CA ALA A 522 -20.89 15.62 14.98
C ALA A 522 -21.37 15.11 13.63
N ALA A 523 -20.53 14.32 12.95
CA ALA A 523 -21.03 13.33 12.02
C ALA A 523 -21.67 12.30 12.93
N ALA A 524 -23.00 12.37 13.09
CA ALA A 524 -23.74 11.22 13.55
C ALA A 524 -23.45 10.09 12.56
N ASP A 525 -23.23 8.89 13.10
CA ASP A 525 -22.80 7.67 12.41
C ASP A 525 -23.06 7.67 10.89
N VAL A 526 -21.96 7.84 10.14
CA VAL A 526 -21.85 7.45 8.71
C VAL A 526 -20.90 6.28 8.65
#